data_AF-A0A7L4G9K8-F1
#
_entry.id   AF-A0A7L4G9K8-F1
#
_cell.length_a   1.000
_cell.length_b   1.000
_cell.length_c   1.000
_cell.angle_alpha   90.00
_cell.angle_beta   90.00
_cell.angle_gamma   90.00
#
_symmetry.space_group_name_H-M   'P 1'
#
loop_
_entity.id
_entity.type
_entity.pdbx_description
1 polymer ?
#
loop_
_entity_poly.entity_id
_entity_poly.type
_entity_poly.pdbx_seq_one_letter_code
_entity_poly.pdbx_strand_id
1 'polypeptide(L)'
;VELGAAFHALELFREEPLNLICDSEYVVKVLQHIPSTFLKEISQQQLFEMFVVSLQTALQLRKHPLFVTRVRSHITLPGHITEGNAVADSYTVATVHFQSARASHAFFHQNAASLKKMFDLTLEQARDIVRYCPECQGLITSSSSLGVNP
;
A
#
# COMPACT_ATOMS: atom_id res chain seq x y z
N VAL A 1 -3.03 2.95 4.19
CA VAL A 1 -2.26 1.71 3.93
C VAL A 1 -3.10 0.48 4.20
N GLU A 2 -3.61 0.32 5.44
CA GLU A 2 -4.36 -0.88 5.86
C GLU A 2 -5.65 -1.15 5.06
N LEU A 3 -6.47 -0.14 4.80
CA LEU A 3 -7.71 -0.33 4.01
C LEU A 3 -7.40 -0.75 2.56
N GLY A 4 -6.33 -0.21 1.98
CA GLY A 4 -5.84 -0.62 0.66
C GLY A 4 -5.33 -2.06 0.65
N ALA A 5 -4.64 -2.48 1.72
CA ALA A 5 -4.21 -3.88 1.89
C ALA A 5 -5.41 -4.83 2.02
N ALA A 6 -6.44 -4.45 2.78
CA ALA A 6 -7.68 -5.21 2.90
C ALA A 6 -8.41 -5.33 1.55
N PHE A 7 -8.51 -4.24 0.79
CA PHE A 7 -9.06 -4.26 -0.56
C PHE A 7 -8.25 -5.19 -1.48
N HIS A 8 -6.93 -5.11 -1.44
CA HIS A 8 -6.08 -5.98 -2.24
C HIS A 8 -6.26 -7.47 -1.90
N ALA A 9 -6.41 -7.80 -0.61
CA ALA A 9 -6.73 -9.17 -0.18
C ALA A 9 -8.10 -9.64 -0.72
N LEU A 10 -9.12 -8.76 -0.71
CA LEU A 10 -10.43 -9.09 -1.29
C LEU A 10 -10.36 -9.40 -2.78
N GLU A 11 -9.57 -8.64 -3.54
CA GLU A 11 -9.36 -8.86 -4.97
C GLU A 11 -8.56 -10.14 -5.26
N LEU A 12 -7.47 -10.37 -4.51
CA LEU A 12 -6.64 -11.57 -4.66
C LEU A 12 -7.43 -12.85 -4.40
N PHE A 13 -8.26 -12.87 -3.37
CA PHE A 13 -9.03 -14.05 -2.96
C PHE A 13 -10.51 -13.96 -3.38
N ARG A 14 -10.80 -13.33 -4.52
CA ARG A 14 -12.18 -13.08 -4.99
C ARG A 14 -13.01 -14.37 -5.22
N GLU A 15 -12.37 -15.44 -5.68
CA GLU A 15 -13.02 -16.73 -6.00
C GLU A 15 -12.84 -17.80 -4.89
N GLU A 16 -12.39 -17.41 -3.69
CA GLU A 16 -12.11 -18.34 -2.58
C GLU A 16 -12.63 -17.79 -1.25
N PRO A 17 -12.97 -18.62 -0.25
CA PRO A 17 -13.28 -18.14 1.10
C PRO A 17 -12.10 -17.38 1.73
N LEU A 18 -12.37 -16.30 2.45
CA LEU A 18 -11.32 -15.45 3.04
C LEU A 18 -11.61 -15.17 4.52
N ASN A 19 -10.60 -15.37 5.36
CA ASN A 19 -10.58 -14.91 6.75
C ASN A 19 -9.64 -13.72 6.85
N LEU A 20 -10.20 -12.51 6.92
CA LEU A 20 -9.44 -11.28 7.08
C LEU A 20 -9.31 -10.95 8.57
N ILE A 21 -8.08 -11.07 9.07
CA ILE A 21 -7.70 -10.69 10.42
C ILE A 21 -6.98 -9.35 10.33
N CYS A 22 -7.53 -8.33 10.97
CA CYS A 22 -7.00 -6.98 10.92
C CYS A 22 -6.89 -6.40 12.33
N ASP A 23 -5.88 -5.59 12.59
CA ASP A 23 -5.71 -4.96 13.90
C ASP A 23 -6.33 -3.55 14.00
N SER A 24 -6.56 -2.96 12.83
CA SER A 24 -7.27 -1.71 12.61
C SER A 24 -8.77 -1.81 12.87
N GLU A 25 -9.23 -1.16 13.93
CA GLU A 25 -10.67 -1.03 14.20
C GLU A 25 -11.40 -0.33 13.04
N TYR A 26 -10.74 0.64 12.44
CA TYR A 26 -11.28 1.41 11.34
C TYR A 26 -11.59 0.53 10.13
N VAL A 27 -10.61 -0.27 9.68
CA VAL A 27 -10.80 -1.18 8.53
C VAL A 27 -11.91 -2.19 8.80
N VAL A 28 -11.92 -2.82 9.98
CA VAL A 28 -12.94 -3.81 10.33
C VAL A 28 -14.34 -3.18 10.30
N LYS A 29 -14.53 -2.00 10.90
CA LYS A 29 -15.80 -1.29 10.88
C LYS A 29 -16.22 -0.87 9.47
N VAL A 30 -15.28 -0.36 8.66
CA VAL A 30 -15.57 0.01 7.27
C VAL A 30 -16.06 -1.21 6.49
N LEU A 31 -15.36 -2.34 6.55
CA LEU A 31 -15.75 -3.56 5.82
C LEU A 31 -17.11 -4.11 6.26
N GLN A 32 -17.45 -3.98 7.55
CA GLN A 32 -18.73 -4.44 8.09
C GLN A 32 -19.92 -3.56 7.68
N HIS A 33 -19.69 -2.26 7.51
CA HIS A 33 -20.78 -1.30 7.30
C HIS A 33 -20.89 -0.78 5.87
N ILE A 34 -19.79 -0.75 5.11
CA ILE A 34 -19.81 -0.20 3.75
C ILE A 34 -20.83 -0.86 2.81
N PRO A 35 -21.10 -2.19 2.87
CA PRO A 35 -22.05 -2.81 1.93
C PRO A 35 -23.48 -2.27 2.09
N SER A 36 -23.84 -1.84 3.30
CA SER A 36 -25.16 -1.33 3.68
C SER A 36 -25.23 0.19 3.84
N THR A 37 -24.15 0.92 3.52
CA THR A 37 -24.09 2.37 3.72
C THR A 37 -24.36 3.11 2.41
N PHE A 38 -25.13 4.19 2.50
CA PHE A 38 -25.24 5.18 1.42
C PHE A 38 -24.20 6.27 1.65
N LEU A 39 -23.16 6.31 0.83
CA LEU A 39 -22.17 7.38 0.87
C LEU A 39 -22.69 8.59 0.10
N LYS A 40 -22.90 9.70 0.81
CA LYS A 40 -23.09 11.01 0.18
C LYS A 40 -21.83 11.35 -0.62
N GLU A 41 -21.98 11.99 -1.78
CA GLU A 41 -20.84 12.48 -2.56
C GLU A 41 -19.85 13.20 -1.65
N ILE A 42 -18.63 12.68 -1.62
CA ILE A 42 -17.52 13.23 -0.83
C ILE A 42 -16.74 14.13 -1.79
N SER A 43 -16.36 15.33 -1.33
CA SER A 43 -15.56 16.28 -2.12
C SER A 43 -14.21 15.71 -2.59
N GLN A 44 -13.69 14.72 -1.86
CA GLN A 44 -12.48 13.99 -2.25
C GLN A 44 -12.84 12.78 -3.10
N GLN A 45 -12.85 13.00 -4.42
CA GLN A 45 -13.23 12.00 -5.43
C GLN A 45 -12.45 10.68 -5.29
N GLN A 46 -11.15 10.75 -5.00
CA GLN A 46 -10.31 9.56 -4.83
C GLN A 46 -10.75 8.66 -3.66
N LEU A 47 -11.17 9.25 -2.54
CA LEU A 47 -11.73 8.46 -1.43
C LEU A 47 -13.09 7.88 -1.81
N PHE A 48 -13.93 8.68 -2.46
CA PHE A 48 -15.24 8.22 -2.90
C PHE A 48 -15.14 7.01 -3.85
N GLU A 49 -14.25 7.08 -4.85
CA GLU A 49 -13.97 5.96 -5.77
C GLU A 49 -13.44 4.73 -5.03
N MET A 50 -12.53 4.90 -4.07
CA MET A 50 -12.03 3.80 -3.24
C MET A 50 -13.16 3.14 -2.42
N PHE A 51 -13.99 3.91 -1.72
CA PHE A 51 -15.04 3.36 -0.85
C PHE A 51 -16.22 2.78 -1.62
N VAL A 52 -16.79 3.55 -2.57
CA VAL A 52 -18.03 3.19 -3.27
C VAL A 52 -17.76 2.26 -4.44
N VAL A 53 -16.79 2.60 -5.29
CA VAL A 53 -16.61 1.86 -6.56
C VAL A 53 -15.75 0.62 -6.35
N SER A 54 -14.73 0.70 -5.50
CA SER A 54 -13.81 -0.42 -5.32
C SER A 54 -14.28 -1.35 -4.20
N LEU A 55 -14.34 -0.84 -2.97
CA LEU A 55 -14.56 -1.65 -1.78
C LEU A 55 -16.00 -2.19 -1.68
N GLN A 56 -17.00 -1.31 -1.84
CA GLN A 56 -18.42 -1.70 -1.73
C GLN A 56 -18.81 -2.67 -2.84
N THR A 57 -18.38 -2.41 -4.09
CA THR A 57 -18.62 -3.33 -5.21
C THR A 57 -17.94 -4.68 -5.02
N ALA A 58 -16.67 -4.72 -4.60
CA ALA A 58 -15.96 -5.98 -4.35
C ALA A 58 -16.67 -6.84 -3.29
N LEU A 59 -17.16 -6.22 -2.21
CA LEU A 59 -17.89 -6.91 -1.16
C LEU A 59 -19.28 -7.40 -1.61
N GLN A 60 -19.99 -6.61 -2.41
CA GLN A 60 -21.33 -6.96 -2.92
C GLN A 60 -21.29 -8.08 -3.97
N LEU A 61 -20.27 -8.10 -4.83
CA LEU A 61 -20.14 -9.10 -5.90
C LEU A 61 -19.54 -10.42 -5.41
N ARG A 62 -18.98 -10.44 -4.20
CA ARG A 62 -18.31 -11.60 -3.64
C ARG A 62 -19.31 -12.74 -3.40
N LYS A 63 -19.01 -13.91 -3.97
CA LYS A 63 -19.83 -15.14 -3.83
C LYS A 63 -19.34 -16.08 -2.73
N HIS A 64 -18.10 -15.93 -2.31
CA HIS A 64 -17.46 -16.81 -1.33
C HIS A 64 -17.50 -16.19 0.09
N PRO A 65 -17.53 -17.02 1.14
CA PRO A 65 -17.55 -16.52 2.51
C PRO A 65 -16.41 -15.55 2.81
N LEU A 66 -16.73 -14.51 3.57
CA LEU A 66 -15.78 -13.55 4.11
C LEU A 66 -16.00 -13.47 5.62
N PHE A 67 -14.97 -13.78 6.39
CA PHE A 67 -14.93 -13.52 7.82
C PHE A 67 -13.98 -12.36 8.09
N VAL A 68 -14.45 -11.33 8.79
CA VAL A 68 -13.62 -10.18 9.18
C VAL A 68 -13.61 -10.09 10.69
N THR A 69 -12.45 -10.14 11.30
CA THR A 69 -12.30 -9.98 12.75
C THR A 69 -11.15 -9.05 13.11
N ARG A 70 -11.28 -8.44 14.30
CA ARG A 70 -10.25 -7.59 14.86
C ARG A 70 -9.34 -8.37 15.81
N VAL A 71 -8.04 -8.23 15.65
CA VAL A 71 -7.04 -8.58 16.67
C VAL A 71 -6.50 -7.30 17.29
N ARG A 72 -6.15 -7.29 18.58
CA ARG A 72 -5.52 -6.09 19.15
C ARG A 72 -4.01 -6.24 19.01
N SER A 73 -3.35 -5.28 18.36
CA SER A 73 -1.89 -5.28 18.14
C SER A 73 -1.08 -5.39 19.45
N HIS A 74 -1.66 -4.98 20.58
CA HIS A 74 -1.02 -5.02 21.90
C HIS A 74 -1.43 -6.20 22.79
N ILE A 75 -2.25 -7.14 22.30
CA ILE A 75 -2.51 -8.38 23.04
C ILE A 75 -1.53 -9.43 22.54
N THR A 76 -0.72 -9.95 23.45
CA THR A 76 0.15 -11.09 23.19
C THR A 76 -0.72 -12.34 23.11
N LEU A 77 -1.27 -12.60 21.92
CA LEU A 77 -1.89 -13.90 21.63
C LEU A 77 -0.77 -14.87 21.23
N PRO A 78 -0.63 -16.04 21.87
CA PRO A 78 0.28 -17.05 21.36
C PRO A 78 -0.27 -17.64 20.04
N GLY A 79 0.61 -17.85 19.05
CA GLY A 79 0.32 -18.63 17.84
C GLY A 79 0.33 -17.84 16.53
N HIS A 80 -0.17 -18.48 15.48
CA HIS A 80 -0.04 -18.05 14.08
C HIS A 80 -0.61 -16.65 13.77
N ILE A 81 -1.57 -16.17 14.57
CA ILE A 81 -2.19 -14.85 14.38
C ILE A 81 -1.19 -13.72 14.64
N THR A 82 -0.44 -13.79 15.73
CA THR A 82 0.53 -12.75 16.09
C THR A 82 1.74 -12.77 15.16
N GLU A 83 2.18 -13.96 14.74
CA GLU A 83 3.22 -14.11 13.72
C GLU A 83 2.78 -13.49 12.38
N GLY A 84 1.58 -13.82 11.91
CA GLY A 84 1.02 -13.24 10.68
C GLY A 84 0.88 -11.72 10.74
N ASN A 85 0.45 -11.16 11.88
CA ASN A 85 0.36 -9.71 12.06
C ASN A 85 1.74 -9.04 12.00
N ALA A 86 2.74 -9.60 12.70
CA ALA A 86 4.10 -9.07 12.69
C ALA A 86 4.70 -9.06 11.26
N VAL A 87 4.43 -10.10 10.48
CA VAL A 87 4.80 -10.17 9.07
C VAL A 87 4.10 -9.05 8.29
N ALA A 88 2.78 -8.90 8.42
CA ALA A 88 2.02 -7.84 7.74
C ALA A 88 2.50 -6.41 8.12
N ASP A 89 2.82 -6.19 9.39
CA ASP A 89 3.36 -4.93 9.90
C ASP A 89 4.73 -4.62 9.29
N SER A 90 5.61 -5.63 9.18
CA SER A 90 6.92 -5.47 8.57
C SER A 90 6.83 -5.04 7.10
N TYR A 91 5.90 -5.62 6.34
CA TYR A 91 5.65 -5.23 4.95
C TYR A 91 5.04 -3.82 4.85
N THR A 92 4.21 -3.43 5.82
CA THR A 92 3.63 -2.09 5.90
C THR A 92 4.74 -1.04 6.10
N VAL A 93 5.65 -1.27 7.05
CA VAL A 93 6.81 -0.39 7.29
C VAL A 93 7.67 -0.27 6.04
N ALA A 94 8.02 -1.39 5.40
CA ALA A 94 8.81 -1.38 4.16
C ALA A 94 8.12 -0.61 3.03
N THR A 95 6.80 -0.77 2.87
CA THR A 95 6.01 -0.07 1.86
C THR A 95 5.99 1.44 2.09
N VAL A 96 5.72 1.88 3.32
CA VAL A 96 5.72 3.30 3.70
C VAL A 96 7.11 3.90 3.49
N HIS A 97 8.16 3.16 3.81
CA HIS A 97 9.53 3.63 3.63
C HIS A 97 9.87 3.83 2.15
N PHE A 98 9.53 2.84 1.30
CA PHE A 98 9.75 2.93 -0.15
C PHE A 98 8.93 4.06 -0.79
N GLN A 99 7.68 4.27 -0.37
CA GLN A 99 6.85 5.39 -0.83
C GLN A 99 7.45 6.74 -0.44
N SER A 100 8.00 6.84 0.77
CA SER A 100 8.69 8.03 1.25
C SER A 100 9.94 8.34 0.41
N ALA A 101 10.71 7.32 0.02
CA ALA A 101 11.84 7.46 -0.89
C ALA A 101 11.41 7.96 -2.28
N ARG A 102 10.31 7.43 -2.83
CA ARG A 102 9.73 7.90 -4.10
C ARG A 102 9.28 9.35 -4.03
N ALA A 103 8.61 9.74 -2.96
CA ALA A 103 8.15 11.12 -2.76
C ALA A 103 9.34 12.08 -2.62
N SER A 104 10.38 11.69 -1.88
CA SER A 104 11.60 12.49 -1.76
C SER A 104 12.30 12.66 -3.10
N HIS A 105 12.43 11.58 -3.88
CA HIS A 105 12.99 11.66 -5.22
C HIS A 105 12.15 12.52 -6.16
N ALA A 106 10.82 12.41 -6.13
CA ALA A 106 9.93 13.22 -6.96
C ALA A 106 10.03 14.73 -6.63
N PHE A 107 10.47 15.09 -5.43
CA PHE A 107 10.64 16.48 -5.02
C PHE A 107 12.06 17.01 -5.25
N PHE A 108 13.09 16.19 -5.00
CA PHE A 108 14.50 16.62 -5.00
C PHE A 108 15.35 16.02 -6.13
N HIS A 109 14.82 15.07 -6.91
CA HIS A 109 15.52 14.31 -7.95
C HIS A 109 16.87 13.73 -7.50
N GLN A 110 16.96 13.25 -6.25
CA GLN A 110 18.19 12.69 -5.71
C GLN A 110 18.63 11.46 -6.51
N ASN A 111 19.93 11.30 -6.74
CA ASN A 111 20.46 10.11 -7.41
C ASN A 111 20.29 8.83 -6.56
N ALA A 112 20.47 7.67 -7.20
CA ALA A 112 20.27 6.37 -6.56
C ALA A 112 21.19 6.12 -5.34
N ALA A 113 22.42 6.65 -5.35
CA ALA A 113 23.34 6.49 -4.22
C ALA A 113 22.86 7.25 -2.98
N SER A 114 22.36 8.47 -3.17
CA SER A 114 21.78 9.27 -2.10
C SER A 114 20.51 8.61 -1.54
N LEU A 115 19.61 8.13 -2.40
CA LEU A 115 18.39 7.43 -1.97
C LEU A 115 18.70 6.17 -1.18
N LYS A 116 19.65 5.35 -1.66
CA LYS A 116 20.14 4.16 -0.95
C LYS A 116 20.57 4.49 0.47
N LYS A 117 21.35 5.57 0.65
CA LYS A 117 21.87 5.99 1.95
C LYS A 117 20.80 6.58 2.86
N MET A 118 19.88 7.39 2.32
CA MET A 118 18.87 8.11 3.11
C MET A 118 17.70 7.23 3.57
N PHE A 119 17.36 6.22 2.77
CA PHE A 119 16.19 5.36 3.00
C PHE A 119 16.55 3.88 3.15
N ASP A 120 17.82 3.59 3.45
CA ASP A 120 18.36 2.24 3.63
C ASP A 120 17.89 1.21 2.57
N LEU A 121 17.76 1.67 1.33
CA LEU A 121 17.27 0.84 0.23
C LEU A 121 18.40 -0.02 -0.32
N THR A 122 18.04 -1.10 -1.03
CA THR A 122 19.00 -1.74 -1.94
C THR A 122 19.32 -0.80 -3.09
N LEU A 123 20.51 -0.96 -3.69
CA LEU A 123 20.90 -0.14 -4.84
C LEU A 123 19.96 -0.35 -6.04
N GLU A 124 19.42 -1.55 -6.21
CA GLU A 124 18.45 -1.87 -7.25
C GLU A 124 17.14 -1.11 -7.05
N GLN A 125 16.55 -1.18 -5.85
CA GLN A 125 15.36 -0.41 -5.49
C GLN A 125 15.56 1.10 -5.72
N ALA A 126 16.70 1.66 -5.31
CA ALA A 126 16.99 3.07 -5.52
C ALA A 126 17.14 3.43 -7.01
N ARG A 127 17.73 2.53 -7.82
CA ARG A 127 17.82 2.71 -9.28
C ARG A 127 16.47 2.66 -9.94
N ASP A 128 15.58 1.78 -9.50
CA ASP A 128 14.22 1.70 -10.05
C ASP A 128 13.43 2.98 -9.78
N ILE A 129 13.55 3.55 -8.57
CA ILE A 129 12.92 4.85 -8.26
C ILE A 129 13.34 5.93 -9.26
N VAL A 130 14.64 6.05 -9.54
CA VAL A 130 15.17 7.02 -10.50
C VAL A 130 14.75 6.67 -11.93
N ARG A 131 14.80 5.39 -12.30
CA ARG A 131 14.45 4.90 -13.63
C ARG A 131 12.99 5.17 -13.97
N TYR A 132 12.07 5.11 -13.01
CA TYR A 132 10.65 5.37 -13.25
C TYR A 132 10.27 6.85 -13.09
N CYS A 133 11.24 7.75 -12.85
CA CYS A 133 10.99 9.19 -12.83
C CYS A 133 10.95 9.74 -14.27
N PRO A 134 9.83 10.33 -14.73
CA PRO A 134 9.71 10.84 -16.10
C PRO A 134 10.74 11.94 -16.43
N GLU A 135 11.03 12.81 -15.46
CA GLU A 135 11.98 13.92 -15.64
C GLU A 135 13.43 13.42 -15.70
N CYS A 136 13.76 12.38 -14.92
CA CYS A 136 15.10 11.78 -14.98
C CYS A 136 15.26 10.85 -16.19
N GLN A 137 14.21 10.20 -16.70
CA GLN A 137 14.27 9.35 -17.89
C GLN A 137 14.75 10.13 -19.12
N GLY A 138 14.24 11.34 -19.33
CA GLY A 138 14.64 12.19 -20.46
C GLY A 138 16.12 12.58 -20.43
N LEU A 139 16.69 12.72 -19.23
CA LEU A 139 18.11 13.01 -19.02
C LEU A 139 19.00 11.78 -19.27
N ILE A 140 18.52 10.56 -18.97
CA ILE A 140 19.25 9.31 -19.23
C ILE A 140 19.33 9.02 -20.74
N THR A 141 18.28 9.33 -21.50
CA THR A 141 18.27 9.15 -22.97
C THR A 141 19.07 10.20 -23.72
N SER A 142 19.30 11.37 -23.12
CA SER A 142 20.08 12.47 -23.72
C SER A 142 21.55 12.49 -23.28
N SER A 143 21.93 11.75 -22.23
CA SER A 143 23.31 11.67 -21.73
C SER A 143 24.10 10.51 -22.31
N SER A 144 24.25 10.50 -23.64
CA SER A 144 25.44 9.94 -24.29
C SER A 144 26.56 10.99 -24.38
N SER A 145 26.84 11.67 -23.27
CA SER A 145 28.07 12.46 -23.10
C SER A 145 28.41 12.55 -21.62
N LEU A 146 29.61 12.05 -21.33
CA LEU A 146 30.46 12.24 -20.15
C LEU A 146 29.89 13.04 -18.98
N GLY A 147 29.95 12.40 -17.82
CA GLY A 147 29.40 12.90 -16.58
C GLY A 147 29.94 14.25 -16.15
N VAL A 148 29.10 14.91 -15.36
CA VAL A 148 29.51 15.81 -14.29
C VAL A 148 28.50 15.68 -13.16
N ASN A 149 29.05 15.53 -11.96
CA ASN A 149 28.39 15.68 -10.68
C ASN A 149 28.19 17.18 -10.40
N PRO A 150 26.99 17.65 -10.00
CA PRO A 150 26.88 18.96 -9.34
C PRO A 150 27.50 18.93 -7.93
#